data_AF-A0A937R0V2-F1
#
_entry.id   AF-A0A937R0V2-F1
#
_cell.length_a   1.000
_cell.length_b   1.000
_cell.length_c   1.000
_cell.angle_alpha   90.00
_cell.angle_beta   90.00
_cell.angle_gamma   90.00
#
_symmetry.space_group_name_H-M   'P 1'
#
loop_
_entity.id
_entity.type
_entity.pdbx_description
1 polymer ?
#
loop_
_entity_poly.entity_id
_entity_poly.type
_entity_poly.pdbx_seq_one_letter_code
_entity_poly.pdbx_strand_id
1 'polypeptide(L)'
;MAIIGILTCEILELEFAHVLAHDSEIAGIAVLEDAHSFGLIEALESAHIRPGRIPLIKGFTPNYPGRLEVLVRVLELALHNRKRILQEGLVKAAKEMGRYVDAIILGYGLCGNALQKPDELLADASVPIF
;
A
#
# COMPACT_ATOMS: atom_id res chain seq x y z
N MET A 1 -17.21 3.30 5.82
CA MET A 1 -15.96 3.08 6.58
C MET A 1 -14.86 3.75 5.78
N ALA A 2 -13.77 4.20 6.41
CA ALA A 2 -12.69 4.89 5.71
C ALA A 2 -11.50 3.94 5.63
N ILE A 3 -11.12 3.54 4.42
CA ILE A 3 -10.06 2.58 4.16
C ILE A 3 -9.06 3.22 3.21
N ILE A 4 -7.83 3.37 3.68
CA ILE A 4 -6.73 3.88 2.86
C ILE A 4 -5.90 2.69 2.38
N GLY A 5 -5.73 2.61 1.06
CA GLY A 5 -4.76 1.72 0.43
C GLY A 5 -3.38 2.37 0.40
N ILE A 6 -2.32 1.62 0.72
CA ILE A 6 -0.94 2.07 0.54
C ILE A 6 -0.26 1.12 -0.44
N LEU A 7 0.21 1.67 -1.56
CA LEU A 7 1.09 0.98 -2.51
C LEU A 7 2.49 1.56 -2.38
N THR A 8 3.39 0.84 -1.75
CA THR A 8 4.77 1.30 -1.51
C THR A 8 5.78 0.36 -2.14
N CYS A 9 6.99 0.84 -2.41
CA CYS A 9 8.14 -0.02 -2.70
C CYS A 9 8.87 -0.42 -1.42
N GLU A 10 9.75 -1.42 -1.53
CA GLU A 10 10.65 -1.88 -0.46
C GLU A 10 11.59 -0.78 0.07
N ILE A 11 11.87 0.29 -0.70
CA ILE A 11 12.68 1.42 -0.19
C ILE A 11 11.93 2.23 0.88
N LEU A 12 10.63 2.48 0.68
CA LEU A 12 9.85 3.38 1.54
C LEU A 12 9.01 2.64 2.59
N GLU A 13 9.09 1.31 2.62
CA GLU A 13 8.25 0.50 3.49
C GLU A 13 8.48 0.79 4.99
N LEU A 14 9.71 1.14 5.38
CA LEU A 14 10.07 1.40 6.77
C LEU A 14 9.58 2.79 7.24
N GLU A 15 9.58 3.78 6.35
CA GLU A 15 8.98 5.09 6.61
C GLU A 15 7.47 4.96 6.80
N PHE A 16 6.80 4.14 5.97
CA PHE A 16 5.39 3.84 6.18
C PHE A 16 5.15 3.07 7.48
N ALA A 17 5.96 2.05 7.81
CA ALA A 17 5.86 1.37 9.10
C ALA A 17 5.94 2.36 10.26
N HIS A 18 6.88 3.31 10.19
CA HIS A 18 7.05 4.34 11.21
C HIS A 18 5.81 5.22 11.33
N VAL A 19 5.29 5.77 10.23
CA VAL A 19 4.08 6.61 10.25
C VAL A 19 2.87 5.84 10.78
N LEU A 20 2.66 4.62 10.27
CA LEU A 20 1.53 3.77 10.66
C LEU A 20 1.56 3.39 12.14
N ALA A 21 2.75 3.21 12.72
CA ALA A 21 2.90 2.86 14.13
C ALA A 21 2.65 4.04 15.09
N HIS A 22 2.73 5.29 14.62
CA HIS A 22 2.61 6.48 15.46
C HIS A 22 1.31 7.26 15.24
N ASP A 23 0.48 6.87 14.27
CA ASP A 23 -0.81 7.50 14.01
C ASP A 23 -1.92 6.86 14.85
N SER A 24 -2.45 7.63 15.81
CA SER A 24 -3.50 7.18 16.72
C SER A 24 -4.90 7.07 16.08
N GLU A 25 -5.11 7.64 14.89
CA GLU A 25 -6.39 7.57 14.19
C GLU A 25 -6.59 6.22 13.49
N ILE A 26 -5.48 5.54 13.15
CA ILE A 26 -5.49 4.22 12.50
C ILE A 26 -5.92 3.15 13.51
N ALA A 27 -7.07 2.53 13.26
CA ALA A 27 -7.64 1.50 14.10
C ALA A 27 -7.15 0.09 13.74
N GLY A 28 -6.76 -0.12 12.48
CA GLY A 28 -6.33 -1.42 11.99
C GLY A 28 -5.42 -1.29 10.77
N ILE A 29 -4.42 -2.17 10.71
CA ILE A 29 -3.50 -2.28 9.59
C ILE A 29 -3.57 -3.71 9.07
N ALA A 30 -3.87 -3.87 7.79
CA ALA A 30 -3.76 -5.13 7.06
C ALA A 30 -2.62 -5.03 6.05
N VAL A 31 -1.82 -6.09 5.94
CA VAL A 31 -0.70 -6.17 5.00
C VAL A 31 -0.92 -7.36 4.08
N LEU A 32 -0.82 -7.13 2.78
CA LEU A 32 -0.73 -8.20 1.80
C LEU A 32 0.63 -8.89 1.96
N GLU A 33 0.62 -10.07 2.55
CA GLU A 33 1.83 -10.82 2.91
C GLU A 33 2.38 -11.55 1.68
N ASP A 34 3.54 -11.08 1.24
CA ASP A 34 4.39 -11.71 0.24
C ASP A 34 5.88 -11.50 0.58
N ALA A 35 6.77 -11.91 -0.33
CA ALA A 35 8.22 -11.82 -0.14
C ALA A 35 8.75 -10.38 0.05
N HIS A 36 8.02 -9.37 -0.41
CA HIS A 36 8.43 -7.96 -0.36
C HIS A 36 7.92 -7.26 0.90
N SER A 37 6.89 -7.80 1.55
CA SER A 37 6.28 -7.19 2.73
C SER A 37 7.01 -7.44 4.05
N PHE A 38 8.10 -8.22 4.03
CA PHE A 38 8.78 -8.69 5.25
C PHE A 38 9.31 -7.53 6.11
N GLY A 39 9.96 -6.53 5.49
CA GLY A 39 10.53 -5.40 6.21
C GLY A 39 9.46 -4.54 6.90
N LEU A 40 8.37 -4.23 6.18
CA LEU A 40 7.21 -3.55 6.75
C LEU A 40 6.64 -4.29 7.96
N ILE A 41 6.42 -5.60 7.84
CA ILE A 41 5.82 -6.43 8.89
C ILE A 41 6.72 -6.46 10.13
N GLU A 42 8.03 -6.73 9.94
CA GLU A 42 9.00 -6.77 11.03
C GLU A 42 9.09 -5.43 11.77
N ALA A 43 9.06 -4.32 11.03
CA ALA A 43 9.11 -2.98 11.59
C ALA A 43 7.84 -2.64 12.42
N LEU A 44 6.66 -3.00 11.93
CA LEU A 44 5.40 -2.84 12.67
C LEU A 44 5.41 -3.67 13.96
N GLU A 45 5.84 -4.93 13.89
CA GLU A 45 5.89 -5.82 15.05
C GLU A 45 6.91 -5.36 16.10
N SER A 46 8.05 -4.82 15.66
CA SER A 46 9.05 -4.20 16.52
C SER A 46 8.52 -2.96 17.24
N ALA A 47 7.56 -2.25 16.63
CA ALA A 47 6.82 -1.16 17.25
C ALA A 47 5.59 -1.61 18.06
N HIS A 48 5.48 -2.91 18.37
CA HIS A 48 4.36 -3.53 19.09
C HIS A 48 2.99 -3.45 18.38
N ILE A 49 2.99 -3.18 17.07
CA ILE A 49 1.80 -3.25 16.22
C ILE A 49 1.73 -4.64 15.58
N ARG A 50 0.60 -5.33 15.72
CA ARG A 50 0.36 -6.61 15.03
C ARG A 50 -0.55 -6.39 13.82
N PRO A 51 0.00 -6.31 12.60
CA PRO A 51 -0.85 -6.16 11.41
C PRO A 51 -1.62 -7.45 11.11
N GLY A 52 -2.81 -7.31 10.55
CA GLY A 52 -3.54 -8.41 9.92
C GLY A 52 -2.81 -8.83 8.65
N ARG A 53 -2.24 -10.04 8.62
CA ARG A 53 -1.53 -10.55 7.45
C ARG A 53 -2.50 -11.30 6.55
N ILE A 54 -2.60 -10.90 5.28
CA ILE A 54 -3.48 -11.54 4.31
C ILE A 54 -2.68 -12.03 3.10
N PRO A 55 -2.84 -13.27 2.64
CA PRO A 55 -2.09 -13.78 1.48
C PRO A 55 -2.66 -13.28 0.14
N LEU A 56 -3.93 -12.86 0.14
CA LEU A 56 -4.65 -12.40 -1.05
C LEU A 56 -5.57 -11.26 -0.66
N ILE A 57 -5.66 -10.24 -1.52
CA ILE A 57 -6.44 -9.03 -1.24
C ILE A 57 -7.92 -9.30 -1.02
N LYS A 58 -8.48 -10.32 -1.69
CA LYS A 58 -9.87 -10.77 -1.49
C LYS A 58 -10.18 -11.25 -0.08
N GLY A 59 -9.14 -11.53 0.72
CA GLY A 59 -9.26 -11.88 2.13
C GLY A 59 -9.35 -10.66 3.04
N PHE A 60 -9.15 -9.44 2.53
CA PHE A 60 -9.30 -8.22 3.30
C PHE A 60 -10.77 -8.04 3.70
N THR A 61 -11.01 -7.91 5.00
CA THR A 61 -12.31 -7.55 5.56
C THR A 61 -12.06 -6.50 6.63
N PRO A 62 -12.65 -5.30 6.50
CA PRO A 62 -12.45 -4.25 7.48
C PRO A 62 -13.17 -4.61 8.79
N ASN A 63 -12.53 -4.36 9.92
CA ASN A 63 -12.96 -4.87 11.24
C ASN A 63 -13.21 -3.75 12.27
N TYR A 64 -13.11 -2.48 11.88
CA TYR A 64 -13.27 -1.34 12.78
C TYR A 64 -14.31 -0.34 12.24
N PRO A 65 -15.62 -0.62 12.47
CA PRO A 65 -16.70 0.24 11.98
C PRO A 65 -16.53 1.70 12.41
N GLY A 66 -16.60 2.62 11.45
CA GLY A 66 -16.51 4.07 11.69
C GLY A 66 -15.12 4.60 12.01
N ARG A 67 -14.08 3.75 11.95
CA ARG A 67 -12.68 4.16 12.16
C ARG A 67 -11.87 3.97 10.88
N LEU A 68 -10.68 4.58 10.85
CA LEU A 68 -9.74 4.47 9.74
C LEU A 68 -9.02 3.13 9.80
N GLU A 69 -9.00 2.41 8.68
CA GLU A 69 -8.19 1.21 8.49
C GLU A 69 -7.25 1.39 7.29
N VAL A 70 -6.09 0.75 7.34
CA VAL A 70 -5.08 0.82 6.29
C VAL A 70 -4.83 -0.56 5.70
N LEU A 71 -4.84 -0.66 4.38
CA LEU A 71 -4.45 -1.85 3.63
C LEU A 71 -3.14 -1.57 2.88
N VAL A 72 -2.05 -2.24 3.26
CA VAL A 72 -0.73 -2.03 2.68
C VAL A 72 -0.36 -3.17 1.73
N ARG A 73 0.21 -2.81 0.59
CA ARG A 73 0.89 -3.73 -0.31
C ARG A 73 2.28 -3.17 -0.65
N VAL A 74 3.30 -3.94 -0.32
CA VAL A 74 4.68 -3.66 -0.72
C VAL A 74 4.91 -4.30 -2.09
N LEU A 75 5.51 -3.56 -3.01
CA LEU A 75 5.80 -3.99 -4.37
C LEU A 75 7.32 -4.03 -4.57
N GLU A 76 7.78 -4.98 -5.38
CA GLU A 76 9.19 -5.21 -5.66
C GLU A 76 9.94 -3.94 -6.12
N LEU A 77 11.15 -3.76 -5.63
CA LEU A 77 12.07 -2.70 -6.02
C LEU A 77 12.43 -2.72 -7.52
N ALA A 78 12.55 -3.91 -8.12
CA ALA A 78 13.04 -4.10 -9.49
C ALA A 78 12.14 -3.53 -10.58
N LEU A 79 10.92 -3.09 -10.22
CA LEU A 79 10.08 -2.26 -11.08
C LEU A 79 10.87 -1.06 -11.65
N HIS A 80 11.84 -0.53 -10.91
CA HIS A 80 12.60 0.68 -11.28
C HIS A 80 13.59 0.51 -12.44
N ASN A 81 14.07 -0.70 -12.73
CA ASN A 81 15.05 -0.92 -13.81
C ASN A 81 14.44 -0.90 -15.21
N ARG A 82 13.10 -0.98 -15.32
CA ARG A 82 12.37 -0.79 -16.58
C ARG A 82 11.05 -0.08 -16.29
N LYS A 83 11.01 1.22 -16.60
CA LYS A 83 9.82 2.11 -16.49
C LYS A 83 8.49 1.42 -16.81
N ARG A 84 8.43 0.66 -17.91
CA ARG A 84 7.22 -0.05 -18.34
C ARG A 84 6.75 -1.12 -17.33
N ILE A 85 7.67 -1.88 -16.75
CA ILE A 85 7.35 -2.91 -15.77
C ILE A 85 6.80 -2.26 -14.49
N LEU A 86 7.41 -1.16 -14.02
CA LEU A 86 6.87 -0.37 -12.90
C LEU A 86 5.44 0.09 -13.17
N GLN A 87 5.21 0.71 -14.32
CA GLN A 87 3.88 1.22 -14.67
C GLN A 87 2.86 0.08 -14.74
N GLU A 88 3.15 -1.02 -15.44
CA GLU A 88 2.26 -2.18 -15.55
C GLU A 88 1.95 -2.81 -14.18
N GLY A 89 2.97 -2.98 -13.34
CA GLY A 89 2.84 -3.51 -11.98
C GLY A 89 1.98 -2.61 -11.09
N LEU A 90 2.24 -1.30 -11.11
CA LEU A 90 1.50 -0.34 -10.30
C LEU A 90 0.04 -0.19 -10.76
N VAL A 91 -0.20 -0.13 -12.07
CA VAL A 91 -1.56 -0.11 -12.65
C VAL A 91 -2.35 -1.32 -12.19
N LYS A 92 -1.75 -2.52 -12.28
CA LYS A 92 -2.40 -3.75 -11.84
C LYS A 92 -2.71 -3.71 -10.34
N ALA A 93 -1.75 -3.29 -9.52
CA ALA A 93 -1.91 -3.22 -8.08
C ALA A 93 -2.99 -2.19 -7.67
N ALA A 94 -2.98 -1.00 -8.28
CA ALA A 94 -3.94 0.06 -8.00
C ALA A 94 -5.36 -0.32 -8.43
N LYS A 95 -5.51 -0.92 -9.62
CA LYS A 95 -6.81 -1.44 -10.11
C LYS A 95 -7.38 -2.54 -9.23
N GLU A 96 -6.53 -3.41 -8.72
CA GLU A 96 -6.93 -4.48 -7.81
C GLU A 96 -7.31 -3.92 -6.44
N MET A 97 -6.49 -3.02 -5.88
CA MET A 97 -6.68 -2.43 -4.55
C MET A 97 -7.86 -1.47 -4.48
N GLY A 98 -8.11 -0.67 -5.53
CA GLY A 98 -9.20 0.31 -5.58
C GLY A 98 -10.60 -0.28 -5.38
N ARG A 99 -10.76 -1.61 -5.45
CA ARG A 99 -12.02 -2.31 -5.14
C ARG A 99 -12.31 -2.47 -3.65
N TYR A 100 -11.30 -2.24 -2.81
CA TYR A 100 -11.33 -2.53 -1.36
C TYR A 100 -11.07 -1.29 -0.50
N VAL A 101 -10.70 -0.17 -1.11
CA VAL A 101 -10.25 1.05 -0.43
C VAL A 101 -10.99 2.26 -0.96
N ASP A 102 -11.03 3.34 -0.20
CA ASP A 102 -11.67 4.60 -0.59
C ASP A 102 -10.67 5.58 -1.24
N ALA A 103 -9.38 5.41 -1.00
CA ALA A 103 -8.28 6.16 -1.60
C ALA A 103 -6.99 5.35 -1.58
N ILE A 104 -6.02 5.69 -2.44
CA ILE A 104 -4.70 5.07 -2.49
C ILE A 104 -3.60 6.13 -2.24
N ILE A 105 -2.60 5.78 -1.45
CA ILE A 105 -1.37 6.54 -1.26
C ILE A 105 -0.21 5.79 -1.93
N LEU A 106 0.59 6.49 -2.73
CA LEU A 106 1.75 5.95 -3.43
C LEU A 106 3.06 6.24 -2.69
N GLY A 107 3.71 5.17 -2.24
CA GLY A 107 5.03 5.18 -1.61
C GLY A 107 6.17 4.91 -2.59
N TYR A 108 6.43 5.83 -3.53
CA TYR A 108 7.37 5.58 -4.63
C TYR A 108 8.54 6.56 -4.80
N GLY A 109 8.69 7.55 -3.91
CA GLY A 109 9.84 8.46 -3.88
C GLY A 109 10.24 9.02 -5.26
N LEU A 110 11.55 9.11 -5.53
CA LEU A 110 12.06 9.57 -6.84
C LEU A 110 11.75 8.60 -7.98
N CYS A 111 11.55 7.31 -7.69
CA CYS A 111 11.19 6.34 -8.70
C CYS A 111 9.78 6.58 -9.25
N GLY A 112 8.93 7.28 -8.49
CA GLY A 112 7.64 7.81 -8.94
C GLY A 112 7.75 8.72 -10.17
N ASN A 113 8.90 9.34 -10.44
CA ASN A 113 9.13 10.14 -11.65
C ASN A 113 8.94 9.33 -12.94
N ALA A 114 9.16 8.01 -12.88
CA ALA A 114 8.92 7.12 -14.00
C ALA A 114 7.42 6.97 -14.35
N LEU A 115 6.50 7.34 -13.45
CA LEU A 115 5.06 7.32 -13.69
C LEU A 115 4.63 8.44 -14.66
N GLN A 116 5.37 9.55 -14.69
CA GLN A 116 5.13 10.77 -15.50
C GLN A 116 3.79 11.47 -15.26
N LYS A 117 2.68 10.77 -15.48
CA LYS A 117 1.32 11.25 -15.26
C LYS A 117 0.56 10.21 -14.44
N PRO A 118 0.78 10.17 -13.11
CA PRO A 118 0.17 9.17 -12.23
C PRO A 118 -1.36 9.14 -12.35
N ASP A 119 -1.99 10.31 -12.43
CA ASP A 119 -3.46 10.45 -12.51
C ASP A 119 -4.04 9.79 -13.77
N GLU A 120 -3.40 9.97 -14.93
CA GLU A 120 -3.82 9.34 -16.19
C GLU A 120 -3.50 7.84 -16.17
N LEU A 121 -2.31 7.48 -15.68
CA LEU A 121 -1.83 6.10 -15.67
C LEU A 121 -2.71 5.20 -14.79
N LEU A 122 -3.15 5.72 -13.64
CA LEU A 122 -3.82 4.95 -12.60
C LEU A 122 -5.32 5.23 -12.52
N ALA A 123 -5.90 5.92 -13.51
CA ALA A 123 -7.33 6.24 -13.58
C ALA A 123 -8.24 5.02 -13.40
N ASP A 124 -7.78 3.84 -13.84
CA ASP A 124 -8.47 2.56 -13.71
C ASP A 124 -8.68 2.11 -12.25
N ALA A 125 -7.98 2.69 -11.28
CA ALA A 125 -8.16 2.41 -9.86
C ALA A 125 -9.55 2.82 -9.35
N SER A 126 -10.23 3.75 -10.04
CA SER A 126 -11.58 4.24 -9.71
C SER A 126 -11.71 4.88 -8.31
N VAL A 127 -10.58 5.23 -7.68
CA VAL A 127 -10.49 5.91 -6.38
C VAL A 127 -9.44 7.02 -6.47
N PRO A 128 -9.50 8.08 -5.63
CA PRO A 128 -8.46 9.09 -5.54
C PRO A 128 -7.09 8.48 -5.21
N ILE A 129 -6.04 9.06 -5.80
CA ILE A 129 -4.65 8.62 -5.62
C ILE A 129 -3.82 9.83 -5.18
N PHE A 130 -2.96 9.61 -4.18
CA PHE A 130 -2.09 10.63 -3.58
C PHE A 130 -0.62 10.17 -3.57
#